data_AF-A0A8J3K5Q2-F1
#
_entry.id   AF-A0A8J3K5Q2-F1
#
_cell.length_a   1.000
_cell.length_b   1.000
_cell.length_c   1.000
_cell.angle_alpha   90.00
_cell.angle_beta   90.00
_cell.angle_gamma   90.00
#
_symmetry.space_group_name_H-M   'P 1'
#
loop_
_entity.id
_entity.type
_entity.pdbx_description
1 polymer ?
#
loop_
_entity_poly.entity_id
_entity_poly.type
_entity_poly.pdbx_seq_one_letter_code
_entity_poly.pdbx_strand_id
1 'polypeptide(L)'
;MALPSFAVKPYDYNSQWQGPMDRALSSWNVTPTPVWITKSSSAPNSIVAAQYPGVTWFGLYTPHGSKPGRYFDIKLNSLNLSKTTYYFDRFVTQVLVHELGHSLSLVDNPVTSQRSIMTYGLDHSLYYVPQQYDINDVNNYYG
;
A
#
# COMPACT_ATOMS: atom_id res chain seq x y z
N MET A 1 -12.71 6.62 16.64
CA MET A 1 -12.28 6.19 15.29
C MET A 1 -10.80 5.87 15.33
N ALA A 2 -10.33 4.87 14.58
CA ALA A 2 -8.89 4.68 14.40
C ALA A 2 -8.39 5.85 13.54
N LEU A 3 -7.35 6.54 14.00
CA LEU A 3 -6.76 7.64 13.25
C LEU A 3 -6.12 7.09 11.96
N PRO A 4 -6.19 7.80 10.82
CA PRO A 4 -5.56 7.39 9.55
C PRO A 4 -4.02 7.46 9.58
N SER A 5 -3.44 7.53 10.79
CA SER A 5 -2.02 7.56 11.06
C SER A 5 -1.62 6.30 11.81
N PHE A 6 -0.62 5.59 11.31
CA PHE A 6 -0.11 4.36 11.92
C PHE A 6 1.39 4.20 11.63
N ALA A 7 2.04 3.37 12.45
CA ALA A 7 3.41 2.95 12.21
C ALA A 7 3.43 1.53 11.65
N VAL A 8 4.42 1.24 10.80
CA VAL A 8 4.77 -0.12 10.38
C VAL A 8 6.14 -0.51 10.97
N LYS A 9 6.38 -1.81 11.14
CA LYS A 9 7.71 -2.29 11.54
C LYS A 9 8.74 -1.88 10.48
N PRO A 10 9.95 -1.44 10.90
CA PRO A 10 11.06 -1.29 9.98
C PRO A 10 11.30 -2.59 9.23
N TYR A 11 11.54 -2.45 7.94
CA TYR A 11 12.00 -3.50 7.05
C TYR A 11 13.29 -3.04 6.40
N ASP A 12 14.15 -4.00 6.08
CA ASP A 12 15.45 -3.80 5.47
C ASP A 12 15.61 -4.75 4.29
N TYR A 13 15.66 -4.17 3.09
CA TYR A 13 15.82 -4.88 1.83
C TYR A 13 16.90 -4.20 0.98
N ASN A 14 17.32 -4.87 -0.10
CA ASN A 14 18.25 -4.25 -1.04
C ASN A 14 17.64 -3.00 -1.71
N SER A 15 18.47 -2.19 -2.35
CA SER A 15 18.06 -0.91 -2.95
C SER A 15 16.98 -1.02 -4.03
N GLN A 16 16.85 -2.18 -4.69
CA GLN A 16 15.80 -2.41 -5.69
C GLN A 16 14.41 -2.46 -5.06
N TRP A 17 14.30 -2.89 -3.80
CA TRP A 17 13.04 -3.00 -3.07
C TRP A 17 12.83 -1.86 -2.08
N GLN A 18 13.90 -1.48 -1.36
CA GLN A 18 13.85 -0.50 -0.29
C GLN A 18 13.31 0.86 -0.77
N GLY A 19 13.88 1.38 -1.86
CA GLY A 19 13.48 2.68 -2.41
C GLY A 19 12.00 2.74 -2.81
N PRO A 20 11.50 1.80 -3.64
CA PRO A 20 10.09 1.70 -4.00
C PRO A 20 9.13 1.53 -2.82
N MET A 21 9.50 0.69 -1.85
CA MET A 21 8.66 0.47 -0.67
C MET A 21 8.56 1.74 0.17
N ASP A 22 9.67 2.44 0.39
CA ASP A 22 9.67 3.71 1.13
C ASP A 22 8.92 4.82 0.39
N ARG A 23 8.99 4.82 -0.95
CA ARG A 23 8.20 5.71 -1.79
C ARG A 23 6.70 5.47 -1.64
N ALA A 24 6.26 4.23 -1.45
CA ALA A 24 4.84 3.94 -1.25
C ALA A 24 4.30 4.59 0.04
N LEU A 25 5.06 4.50 1.14
CA LEU A 25 4.72 5.15 2.41
C LEU A 25 4.70 6.67 2.26
N SER A 26 5.74 7.25 1.66
CA SER A 26 5.81 8.71 1.48
C SER A 26 4.73 9.25 0.54
N SER A 27 4.31 8.46 -0.45
CA SER A 27 3.30 8.86 -1.43
C SER A 27 1.94 9.12 -0.79
N TRP A 28 1.58 8.39 0.27
CA TRP A 28 0.42 8.72 1.10
C TRP A 28 0.66 9.97 1.96
N ASN A 29 1.82 10.09 2.60
CA ASN A 29 2.17 11.19 3.51
C ASN A 29 2.20 12.58 2.86
N VAL A 30 2.42 12.67 1.53
CA VAL A 30 2.45 13.93 0.79
C VAL A 30 1.10 14.32 0.19
N THR A 31 0.07 13.48 0.36
CA THR A 31 -1.29 13.83 -0.06
C THR A 31 -1.91 14.86 0.88
N PRO A 32 -2.88 15.67 0.42
CA PRO A 32 -3.68 16.53 1.29
C PRO A 32 -4.74 15.71 2.04
N THR A 33 -4.30 14.74 2.84
CA THR A 33 -5.13 13.90 3.72
C THR A 33 -4.56 13.90 5.14
N PRO A 34 -5.33 13.52 6.17
CA PRO A 34 -4.80 13.32 7.53
C PRO A 34 -3.89 12.09 7.68
N VAL A 35 -3.53 11.40 6.59
CA VAL A 35 -2.72 10.18 6.62
C VAL A 35 -1.28 10.49 7.00
N TRP A 36 -0.74 9.71 7.95
CA TRP A 36 0.67 9.78 8.29
C TRP A 36 1.20 8.40 8.66
N ILE A 37 2.04 7.85 7.78
CA ILE A 37 2.62 6.52 7.87
C ILE A 37 4.09 6.66 8.27
N THR A 38 4.48 6.03 9.37
CA THR A 38 5.85 6.05 9.90
C THR A 38 6.40 4.64 10.09
N LYS A 39 7.68 4.54 10.42
CA LYS A 39 8.30 3.28 10.83
C LYS A 39 8.62 3.31 12.34
N SER A 40 8.29 2.24 13.05
CA SER A 40 8.64 2.07 14.47
C SER A 40 8.86 0.60 14.80
N SER A 41 9.95 0.26 15.50
CA SER A 41 10.24 -1.12 15.91
C SER A 41 9.17 -1.73 16.83
N SER A 42 8.40 -0.90 17.53
CA SER A 42 7.28 -1.32 18.39
C SER A 42 5.95 -1.42 17.64
N ALA A 43 5.90 -1.08 16.35
CA ALA A 43 4.66 -1.12 15.58
C ALA A 43 4.14 -2.57 15.47
N PRO A 44 2.82 -2.80 15.57
CA PRO A 44 2.25 -4.11 15.33
C PRO A 44 2.14 -4.43 13.83
N ASN A 45 1.99 -3.41 12.99
CA ASN A 45 1.77 -3.58 11.55
C ASN A 45 3.05 -4.01 10.84
N SER A 46 2.96 -4.98 9.93
CA SER A 46 4.14 -5.48 9.22
C SER A 46 3.99 -5.39 7.69
N ILE A 47 5.12 -5.22 7.00
CA ILE A 47 5.21 -5.28 5.54
C ILE A 47 6.38 -6.22 5.22
N VAL A 48 6.12 -7.27 4.44
CA VAL A 48 7.13 -8.28 4.10
C VAL A 48 7.12 -8.57 2.61
N ALA A 49 8.24 -8.31 1.94
CA ALA A 49 8.53 -8.81 0.60
C ALA A 49 9.22 -10.19 0.70
N ALA A 50 8.60 -11.22 0.12
CA ALA A 50 9.14 -12.58 0.09
C ALA A 50 8.56 -13.35 -1.11
N GLN A 51 9.13 -14.54 -1.37
CA GLN A 51 8.62 -15.41 -2.42
C GLN A 51 7.42 -16.20 -1.91
N TYR A 52 6.28 -16.07 -2.59
CA TYR A 52 5.08 -16.87 -2.31
C TYR A 52 4.73 -17.65 -3.59
N PRO A 53 5.25 -18.86 -3.78
CA PRO A 53 4.93 -19.67 -4.95
C PRO A 53 3.47 -20.16 -4.91
N GLY A 54 2.84 -20.28 -6.07
CA GLY A 54 1.49 -20.83 -6.20
C GLY A 54 0.34 -19.85 -5.93
N VAL A 55 0.62 -18.60 -5.55
CA VAL A 55 -0.39 -17.55 -5.41
C VAL A 55 -0.35 -16.57 -6.58
N THR A 56 -1.50 -15.97 -6.91
CA THR A 56 -1.68 -15.07 -8.06
C THR A 56 -1.57 -13.60 -7.70
N TRP A 57 -1.72 -13.24 -6.42
CA TRP A 57 -1.65 -11.85 -5.99
C TRP A 57 -0.21 -11.30 -5.99
N PHE A 58 -0.08 -10.01 -6.23
CA PHE A 58 1.18 -9.27 -6.14
C PHE A 58 1.39 -8.68 -4.73
N GLY A 59 0.31 -8.20 -4.12
CA GLY A 59 0.22 -7.76 -2.75
C GLY A 59 -0.92 -8.46 -2.03
N LEU A 60 -0.87 -8.53 -0.70
CA LEU A 60 -1.96 -9.02 0.13
C LEU A 60 -1.98 -8.30 1.46
N TYR A 61 -3.00 -7.49 1.68
CA TYR A 61 -3.38 -6.93 2.96
C TYR A 61 -4.20 -7.93 3.80
N THR A 62 -3.80 -8.14 5.04
CA THR A 62 -4.52 -8.98 6.01
C THR A 62 -4.77 -8.19 7.30
N PRO A 63 -6.02 -7.82 7.61
CA PRO A 63 -6.33 -7.16 8.88
C PRO A 63 -6.43 -8.17 10.03
N HIS A 64 -6.05 -7.73 11.22
CA HIS A 64 -6.12 -8.50 12.46
C HIS A 64 -6.79 -7.72 13.57
N GLY A 65 -7.54 -8.43 14.42
CA GLY A 65 -8.28 -7.83 15.53
C GLY A 65 -9.43 -6.93 15.07
N SER A 66 -9.96 -6.16 16.03
CA SER A 66 -11.11 -5.28 15.86
C SER A 66 -10.74 -3.83 16.15
N LYS A 67 -11.47 -2.88 15.56
CA LYS A 67 -11.31 -1.46 15.89
C LYS A 67 -11.64 -1.23 17.38
N PRO A 68 -10.90 -0.35 18.10
CA PRO A 68 -9.85 0.54 17.59
C PRO A 68 -8.44 -0.08 17.52
N GLY A 69 -8.19 -1.25 18.11
CA GLY A 69 -6.86 -1.90 18.19
C GLY A 69 -6.49 -2.75 16.97
N ARG A 70 -7.06 -2.47 15.80
CA ARG A 70 -6.79 -3.23 14.57
C ARG A 70 -5.34 -3.00 14.15
N TYR A 71 -4.67 -4.07 13.74
CA TYR A 71 -3.37 -4.02 13.06
C TYR A 71 -3.44 -4.86 11.79
N PHE A 72 -2.38 -4.86 10.98
CA PHE A 72 -2.37 -5.58 9.71
C PHE A 72 -1.00 -6.12 9.33
N ASP A 73 -1.01 -7.12 8.45
CA ASP A 73 0.15 -7.57 7.71
C ASP A 73 -0.05 -7.31 6.22
N ILE A 74 0.98 -6.80 5.55
CA ILE A 74 1.06 -6.70 4.09
C ILE A 74 2.15 -7.62 3.59
N LYS A 75 1.82 -8.47 2.62
CA LYS A 75 2.78 -9.33 1.93
C LYS A 75 2.96 -8.87 0.50
N LEU A 76 4.20 -8.67 0.06
CA LEU A 76 4.55 -8.42 -1.34
C LEU A 76 5.16 -9.69 -1.93
N ASN A 77 4.58 -10.19 -3.02
CA ASN A 77 5.05 -11.38 -3.69
C ASN A 77 6.22 -11.07 -4.61
N SER A 78 7.44 -11.17 -4.07
CA SER A 78 8.66 -10.86 -4.80
C SER A 78 8.88 -11.79 -5.98
N LEU A 79 8.39 -13.03 -5.94
CA LEU A 79 8.48 -13.96 -7.07
C LEU A 79 7.65 -13.47 -8.27
N ASN A 80 6.43 -12.99 -8.05
CA ASN A 80 5.56 -12.53 -9.13
C ASN A 80 5.91 -11.11 -9.58
N LEU A 81 6.21 -10.21 -8.63
CA LEU A 81 6.63 -8.84 -8.93
C LEU A 81 7.92 -8.81 -9.76
N SER A 82 8.90 -9.67 -9.45
CA SER A 82 10.18 -9.72 -10.19
C SER A 82 10.07 -10.28 -11.61
N LYS A 83 8.89 -10.76 -12.03
CA LYS A 83 8.63 -11.15 -13.43
C LYS A 83 8.44 -9.94 -14.34
N THR A 84 8.14 -8.75 -13.79
CA THR A 84 8.12 -7.55 -14.63
C THR A 84 9.53 -7.18 -15.07
N THR A 85 9.70 -6.91 -16.36
CA THR A 85 10.98 -6.49 -16.94
C THR A 85 11.10 -4.98 -17.10
N TYR A 86 10.01 -4.24 -16.86
CA TYR A 86 9.95 -2.78 -17.01
C TYR A 86 9.30 -2.15 -15.77
N TYR A 87 9.75 -0.94 -15.43
CA TYR A 87 9.18 -0.12 -14.35
C TYR A 87 9.00 -0.86 -13.01
N PHE A 88 9.92 -1.78 -12.70
CA PHE A 88 9.86 -2.60 -11.49
C PHE A 88 9.69 -1.74 -10.23
N ASP A 89 10.41 -0.63 -10.13
CA ASP A 89 10.33 0.30 -9.01
C ASP A 89 8.92 0.91 -8.87
N ARG A 90 8.29 1.30 -9.98
CA ARG A 90 6.93 1.82 -9.99
C ARG A 90 5.91 0.71 -9.70
N PHE A 91 6.14 -0.51 -10.17
CA PHE A 91 5.24 -1.61 -9.91
C PHE A 91 5.22 -2.02 -8.43
N VAL A 92 6.39 -2.12 -7.80
CA VAL A 92 6.49 -2.34 -6.35
C VAL A 92 5.82 -1.19 -5.58
N THR A 93 6.05 0.06 -6.00
CA THR A 93 5.41 1.22 -5.37
C THR A 93 3.88 1.13 -5.50
N GLN A 94 3.36 0.90 -6.71
CA GLN A 94 1.92 0.80 -6.99
C GLN A 94 1.25 -0.26 -6.10
N VAL A 95 1.80 -1.47 -6.08
CA VAL A 95 1.24 -2.58 -5.30
C VAL A 95 1.24 -2.24 -3.82
N LEU A 96 2.33 -1.71 -3.27
CA LEU A 96 2.32 -1.36 -1.84
C LEU A 96 1.41 -0.17 -1.52
N VAL A 97 1.29 0.84 -2.39
CA VAL A 97 0.34 1.94 -2.20
C VAL A 97 -1.10 1.42 -2.18
N HIS A 98 -1.42 0.47 -3.07
CA HIS A 98 -2.72 -0.21 -3.11
C HIS A 98 -3.02 -0.94 -1.79
N GLU A 99 -2.10 -1.79 -1.31
CA GLU A 99 -2.31 -2.52 -0.05
C GLU A 99 -2.42 -1.57 1.17
N LEU A 100 -1.68 -0.45 1.16
CA LEU A 100 -1.84 0.60 2.16
C LEU A 100 -3.20 1.29 2.06
N GLY A 101 -3.79 1.42 0.88
CA GLY A 101 -5.17 1.91 0.70
C GLY A 101 -6.19 1.09 1.48
N HIS A 102 -6.05 -0.24 1.54
CA HIS A 102 -6.91 -1.08 2.38
C HIS A 102 -6.76 -0.80 3.87
N SER A 103 -5.54 -0.51 4.33
CA SER A 103 -5.31 -0.08 5.72
C SER A 103 -6.01 1.26 6.04
N LEU A 104 -6.26 2.06 5.01
CA LEU A 104 -6.99 3.33 5.05
C LEU A 104 -8.48 3.17 4.73
N SER A 105 -9.04 1.95 4.82
CA SER A 105 -10.46 1.65 4.57
C SER A 105 -10.92 1.84 3.11
N LEU A 106 -10.00 1.95 2.14
CA LEU A 106 -10.37 1.94 0.72
C LEU A 106 -10.66 0.52 0.23
N VAL A 107 -11.67 0.40 -0.63
CA VAL A 107 -12.11 -0.88 -1.20
C VAL A 107 -11.45 -1.16 -2.54
N ASP A 108 -11.29 -2.43 -2.85
CA ASP A 108 -10.85 -2.88 -4.17
C ASP A 108 -11.85 -2.49 -5.26
N ASN A 109 -11.29 -2.14 -6.42
CA ASN A 109 -12.02 -1.88 -7.65
C ASN A 109 -13.28 -1.01 -7.43
N PRO A 110 -13.11 0.22 -6.90
CA PRO A 110 -14.23 1.09 -6.58
C PRO A 110 -15.05 1.38 -7.84
N VAL A 111 -16.37 1.49 -7.68
CA VAL A 111 -17.29 1.79 -8.78
C VAL A 111 -17.20 3.29 -9.10
N THR A 112 -16.27 3.64 -10.00
CA THR A 112 -16.00 5.02 -10.39
C THR A 112 -15.47 5.09 -11.83
N SER A 113 -15.67 6.23 -12.49
CA SER A 113 -15.02 6.54 -13.78
C SER A 113 -13.67 7.23 -13.60
N GLN A 114 -13.35 7.68 -12.37
CA GLN A 114 -12.08 8.30 -12.04
C GLN A 114 -10.99 7.24 -11.87
N ARG A 115 -9.72 7.63 -12.09
CA ARG A 115 -8.59 6.76 -11.78
C ARG A 115 -8.43 6.63 -10.26
N SER A 116 -8.18 5.42 -9.80
CA SER A 116 -7.95 5.06 -8.41
C SER A 116 -6.82 4.06 -8.34
N ILE A 117 -5.90 4.21 -7.39
CA ILE A 117 -4.84 3.23 -7.11
C ILE A 117 -5.41 1.87 -6.67
N MET A 118 -6.67 1.84 -6.23
CA MET A 118 -7.41 0.64 -5.85
C MET A 118 -7.98 -0.13 -7.05
N THR A 119 -7.88 0.40 -8.27
CA THR A 119 -8.34 -0.27 -9.48
C THR A 119 -7.36 -1.37 -9.92
N TYR A 120 -7.88 -2.55 -10.26
CA TYR A 120 -7.07 -3.62 -10.82
C TYR A 120 -6.57 -3.32 -12.24
N GLY A 121 -5.37 -3.81 -12.56
CA GLY A 121 -4.84 -3.72 -13.93
C GLY A 121 -4.44 -2.31 -14.38
N LEU A 122 -4.24 -1.37 -13.45
CA LEU A 122 -3.69 -0.06 -13.76
C LEU A 122 -2.31 -0.16 -14.42
N ASP A 123 -2.07 0.69 -15.40
CA ASP A 123 -0.75 0.88 -15.98
C ASP A 123 0.21 1.47 -14.92
N HIS A 124 1.06 0.62 -14.34
CA HIS A 124 2.05 1.00 -13.33
C HIS A 124 3.13 1.93 -13.87
N SER A 125 3.29 2.06 -15.18
CA SER A 125 4.19 3.07 -15.74
C SER A 125 3.64 4.49 -15.53
N LEU A 126 2.32 4.66 -15.40
CA LEU A 126 1.65 5.94 -15.28
C LEU A 126 1.06 6.17 -13.87
N TYR A 127 0.47 5.15 -13.26
CA TYR A 127 -0.34 5.27 -12.05
C TYR A 127 0.21 4.36 -10.94
N TYR A 128 1.10 4.89 -10.10
CA TYR A 128 1.78 4.14 -9.04
C TYR A 128 1.75 4.82 -7.66
N VAL A 129 0.99 5.91 -7.53
CA VAL A 129 0.79 6.68 -6.29
C VAL A 129 -0.71 6.92 -6.08
N PRO A 130 -1.18 7.38 -4.90
CA PRO A 130 -2.59 7.71 -4.71
C PRO A 130 -3.09 8.70 -5.76
N GLN A 131 -4.29 8.46 -6.29
CA GLN A 131 -4.97 9.32 -7.24
C GLN A 131 -5.95 10.24 -6.52
N GLN A 132 -6.46 11.25 -7.24
CA GLN A 132 -7.39 12.21 -6.64
C GLN A 132 -8.66 11.54 -6.07
N TYR A 133 -9.13 10.46 -6.69
CA TYR A 133 -10.25 9.68 -6.17
C TYR A 133 -9.92 9.09 -4.79
N ASP A 134 -8.74 8.46 -4.66
CA ASP A 134 -8.31 7.83 -3.41
C ASP A 134 -8.15 8.86 -2.28
N ILE A 135 -7.57 10.02 -2.61
CA ILE A 135 -7.41 11.16 -1.68
C ILE A 135 -8.77 11.64 -1.18
N ASN A 136 -9.74 11.81 -2.08
CA ASN A 136 -11.08 12.24 -1.73
C ASN A 136 -11.78 11.21 -0.84
N ASP A 137 -11.65 9.92 -1.15
CA ASP A 137 -12.32 8.86 -0.40
C ASP A 137 -11.74 8.70 1.01
N VAL A 138 -10.42 8.83 1.16
CA VAL A 138 -9.77 8.94 2.49
C VAL A 138 -10.31 10.15 3.26
N ASN A 139 -10.37 11.33 2.63
CA ASN A 139 -10.87 12.53 3.31
C ASN A 139 -12.35 12.41 3.69
N ASN A 140 -13.18 11.77 2.86
CA ASN A 140 -14.59 11.51 3.20
C ASN A 140 -14.73 10.56 4.40
N TYR A 141 -13.79 9.64 4.57
CA TYR A 141 -13.83 8.66 5.66
C TYR A 141 -13.27 9.20 6.99
N TYR A 142 -12.23 10.05 6.96
CA TYR A 142 -11.50 10.49 8.16
C TYR A 142 -11.46 12.00 8.42
N GLY A 143 -11.86 12.84 7.45
CA GLY A 143 -11.91 14.31 7.58
C GLY A 143 -13.24 14.81 8.10
#